data_AF-F6HVU6-F1
#
_entry.id   AF-F6HVU6-F1
#
_cell.length_a   1.000
_cell.length_b   1.000
_cell.length_c   1.000
_cell.angle_alpha   90.00
_cell.angle_beta   90.00
_cell.angle_gamma   90.00
#
_symmetry.space_group_name_H-M   'P 1'
#
loop_
_entity.id
_entity.type
_entity.pdbx_description
1 polymer ?
#
loop_
_entity_poly.entity_id
_entity_poly.type
_entity_poly.pdbx_seq_one_letter_code
_entity_poly.pdbx_strand_id
1 'polypeptide(L)'
;MWFRDPFQHFFQDADFQITCDSYIGNPYDVNNRPNGGFTYVKSNNRTIEFYKFWYASRVNYPGNHDQDVLNRIKYDPYISQIGLKIRFLDTTYFGGFCEPSKDFNLVCTMHANCCFGIDSKVHDLRVMLEDWRIYISSPQSKKALSTPSWRVPQNCRYSRKIIFCHLNFCKVYKSQKRNFKISFILKIFYTFGLLICSLASFHPPERNVKESNI
;
A
#
# COMPACT_ATOMS: atom_id res chain seq x y z
N MET A 1 1.38 9.17 -11.39
CA MET A 1 1.46 10.13 -12.51
C MET A 1 1.23 11.53 -11.97
N TRP A 2 1.92 12.51 -12.53
CA TRP A 2 1.86 13.92 -12.15
C TRP A 2 1.27 14.69 -13.33
N PHE A 3 0.15 15.38 -13.12
CA PHE A 3 -0.65 16.04 -14.16
C PHE A 3 -0.64 17.56 -14.05
N ARG A 4 -0.57 18.11 -12.83
CA ARG A 4 -0.57 19.56 -12.55
C ARG A 4 0.29 19.86 -11.33
N ASP A 5 0.60 21.13 -11.11
CA ASP A 5 1.32 21.59 -9.94
C ASP A 5 0.56 21.26 -8.62
N PRO A 6 1.09 20.39 -7.74
CA PRO A 6 0.47 20.04 -6.47
C PRO A 6 0.81 21.02 -5.35
N PHE A 7 1.82 21.89 -5.53
CA PHE A 7 2.36 22.71 -4.44
C PHE A 7 1.32 23.68 -3.88
N GLN A 8 0.39 24.15 -4.72
CA GLN A 8 -0.74 25.00 -4.31
C GLN A 8 -1.72 24.32 -3.34
N HIS A 9 -1.71 22.98 -3.25
CA HIS A 9 -2.60 22.20 -2.40
C HIS A 9 -1.93 21.70 -1.11
N PHE A 10 -0.65 22.06 -0.87
CA PHE A 10 0.04 21.68 0.35
C PHE A 10 -0.24 22.64 1.51
N PHE A 11 -0.35 22.07 2.69
CA PHE A 11 -0.53 22.81 3.93
C PHE A 11 0.80 23.42 4.39
N GLN A 12 0.83 24.75 4.52
CA GLN A 12 2.04 25.46 4.94
C GLN A 12 2.41 25.21 6.41
N ASP A 13 1.46 24.86 7.26
CA ASP A 13 1.69 24.58 8.68
C ASP A 13 2.04 23.11 8.97
N ALA A 14 2.02 22.25 7.96
CA ALA A 14 2.22 20.81 8.11
C ALA A 14 3.68 20.37 7.95
N ASP A 15 4.04 19.34 8.70
CA ASP A 15 5.37 18.72 8.70
C ASP A 15 5.44 17.55 7.72
N PHE A 16 4.40 16.70 7.74
CA PHE A 16 4.30 15.48 6.96
C PHE A 16 2.94 15.41 6.29
N GLN A 17 2.90 15.34 4.96
CA GLN A 17 1.67 15.29 4.19
C GLN A 17 1.70 14.08 3.28
N ILE A 18 0.61 13.31 3.23
CA ILE A 18 0.58 12.02 2.56
C ILE A 18 -0.76 11.80 1.86
N THR A 19 -0.74 11.15 0.69
CA THR A 19 -1.94 10.78 -0.05
C THR A 19 -2.70 9.64 0.61
N CYS A 20 -3.95 9.40 0.21
CA CYS A 20 -4.84 8.45 0.86
C CYS A 20 -5.36 7.37 -0.09
N ASP A 21 -5.43 6.13 0.39
CA ASP A 21 -6.27 5.10 -0.23
C ASP A 21 -7.74 5.42 -0.02
N SER A 22 -8.09 6.04 1.11
CA SER A 22 -9.42 6.59 1.33
C SER A 22 -9.38 7.86 2.14
N TYR A 23 -9.99 8.92 1.60
CA TYR A 23 -10.07 10.24 2.21
C TYR A 23 -11.49 10.51 2.73
N ILE A 24 -11.62 10.77 4.03
CA ILE A 24 -12.91 10.92 4.70
C ILE A 24 -13.47 12.35 4.68
N GLY A 25 -12.79 13.29 4.00
CA GLY A 25 -13.24 14.66 3.82
C GLY A 25 -12.61 15.70 4.76
N ASN A 26 -11.77 15.28 5.71
CA ASN A 26 -11.07 16.19 6.64
C ASN A 26 -9.56 15.90 6.64
N PRO A 27 -8.69 16.87 6.29
CA PRO A 27 -7.24 16.63 6.19
C PRO A 27 -6.54 16.47 7.55
N TYR A 28 -7.20 16.82 8.65
CA TYR A 28 -6.68 16.68 10.02
C TYR A 28 -7.07 15.36 10.68
N ASP A 29 -8.04 14.64 10.12
CA ASP A 29 -8.58 13.45 10.76
C ASP A 29 -7.63 12.26 10.56
N VAL A 30 -7.06 11.77 11.65
CA VAL A 30 -6.16 10.61 11.67
C VAL A 30 -6.83 9.32 11.17
N ASN A 31 -8.15 9.27 11.06
CA ASN A 31 -8.90 8.13 10.52
C ASN A 31 -8.83 7.98 9.01
N ASN A 32 -8.34 8.99 8.27
CA ASN A 32 -7.98 8.83 6.85
C ASN A 32 -7.04 7.63 6.68
N ARG A 33 -7.10 6.94 5.54
CA ARG A 33 -6.23 5.78 5.26
C ARG A 33 -5.08 6.21 4.35
N PRO A 34 -3.93 6.66 4.89
CA PRO A 34 -2.81 7.09 4.07
C PRO A 34 -2.25 5.96 3.22
N ASN A 35 -1.69 6.32 2.07
CA ASN A 35 -0.92 5.45 1.19
C ASN A 35 0.44 6.05 0.83
N GLY A 36 1.42 5.18 0.61
CA GLY A 36 2.80 5.58 0.32
C GLY A 36 3.05 6.07 -1.11
N GLY A 37 2.00 6.38 -1.88
CA GLY A 37 2.10 6.73 -3.30
C GLY A 37 2.69 8.12 -3.54
N PHE A 38 2.51 9.05 -2.60
CA PHE A 38 3.14 10.37 -2.62
C PHE A 38 3.14 10.99 -1.22
N THR A 39 4.26 11.64 -0.89
CA THR A 39 4.46 12.35 0.36
C THR A 39 5.17 13.67 0.12
N TYR A 40 4.75 14.72 0.81
CA TYR A 40 5.47 15.98 0.91
C TYR A 40 5.84 16.24 2.37
N VAL A 41 7.14 16.42 2.62
CA VAL A 41 7.69 16.44 3.98
C VAL A 41 8.65 17.62 4.14
N LYS A 42 8.45 18.39 5.20
CA LYS A 42 9.38 19.45 5.61
C LYS A 42 10.45 18.86 6.50
N SER A 43 11.72 19.09 6.16
CA SER A 43 12.83 18.65 7.00
C SER A 43 12.88 19.48 8.28
N ASN A 44 12.68 18.83 9.43
CA ASN A 44 12.83 19.42 10.76
C ASN A 44 13.00 18.30 11.80
N ASN A 45 13.29 18.67 13.05
CA ASN A 45 13.53 17.69 14.12
C ASN A 45 12.34 16.73 14.32
N ARG A 46 11.10 17.21 14.15
CA ARG A 46 9.90 16.40 14.35
C ARG A 46 9.77 15.33 13.26
N THR A 47 10.07 15.66 12.00
CA THR A 47 10.03 14.70 10.90
C THR A 47 11.18 13.71 10.94
N ILE A 48 12.37 14.14 11.39
CA ILE A 48 13.52 13.24 11.63
C ILE A 48 13.16 12.18 12.69
N GLU A 49 12.64 12.60 13.84
CA GLU A 49 12.23 11.67 14.90
C GLU A 49 11.08 10.77 14.45
N PHE A 50 10.11 11.31 13.71
CA PHE A 50 9.03 10.52 13.14
C PHE A 50 9.53 9.40 12.21
N TYR A 51 10.47 9.69 11.30
CA TYR A 51 11.01 8.67 10.41
C TYR A 51 11.79 7.59 11.14
N LYS A 52 12.56 7.94 12.18
CA LYS A 52 13.22 6.96 13.07
C LYS A 52 12.18 6.07 13.74
N PHE A 53 11.13 6.66 14.30
CA PHE A 53 10.04 5.94 14.95
C PHE A 53 9.30 5.02 13.99
N TRP A 54 8.95 5.50 12.79
CA TRP A 54 8.27 4.69 11.78
C TRP A 54 9.14 3.51 11.31
N TYR A 55 10.43 3.74 11.05
CA TYR A 55 11.39 2.70 10.69
C TYR A 55 11.50 1.63 11.79
N ALA A 56 11.67 2.04 13.05
CA ALA A 56 11.82 1.15 14.20
C ALA A 56 10.53 0.35 14.48
N SER A 57 9.37 0.95 14.24
CA SER A 57 8.06 0.32 14.48
C SER A 57 7.83 -0.94 13.66
N ARG A 58 8.53 -1.12 12.53
CA ARG A 58 8.41 -2.33 11.69
C ARG A 58 8.76 -3.62 12.45
N VAL A 59 9.62 -3.54 13.47
CA VAL A 59 9.96 -4.69 14.33
C VAL A 59 8.75 -5.18 15.12
N ASN A 60 7.84 -4.27 15.51
CA ASN A 60 6.61 -4.60 16.24
C ASN A 60 5.50 -5.14 15.33
N TYR A 61 5.66 -5.04 14.01
CA TYR A 61 4.67 -5.40 13.01
C TYR A 61 5.27 -6.26 11.88
N PRO A 62 5.85 -7.44 12.20
CA PRO A 62 6.50 -8.29 11.22
C PRO A 62 5.52 -8.72 10.12
N GLY A 63 5.96 -8.68 8.87
CA GLY A 63 5.17 -9.05 7.70
C GLY A 63 4.21 -7.98 7.18
N ASN A 64 4.07 -6.84 7.86
CA ASN A 64 3.28 -5.72 7.37
C ASN A 64 4.11 -4.84 6.42
N HIS A 65 3.45 -4.25 5.42
CA HIS A 65 4.07 -3.22 4.58
C HIS A 65 4.20 -1.89 5.34
N ASP A 66 5.11 -1.01 4.91
CA ASP A 66 5.35 0.29 5.55
C ASP A 66 4.08 1.13 5.72
N GLN A 67 3.18 1.10 4.74
CA GLN A 67 1.87 1.76 4.80
C GLN A 67 0.96 1.18 5.89
N ASP A 68 0.95 -0.14 6.07
CA ASP A 68 0.16 -0.79 7.12
C ASP A 68 0.71 -0.45 8.50
N VAL A 69 2.04 -0.36 8.63
CA VAL A 69 2.71 0.12 9.84
C VAL A 69 2.32 1.56 10.14
N LEU A 70 2.38 2.45 9.14
CA LEU A 70 1.96 3.85 9.29
C LEU A 70 0.50 3.97 9.77
N ASN A 71 -0.40 3.17 9.17
CA ASN A 71 -1.80 3.14 9.55
C ASN A 71 -2.03 2.74 11.02
N ARG A 72 -1.10 1.99 11.62
CA ARG A 72 -1.16 1.60 13.04
C ARG A 72 -0.56 2.68 13.94
N ILE A 73 0.63 3.16 13.61
CA ILE A 73 1.39 4.05 14.50
C ILE A 73 0.96 5.52 14.45
N LYS A 74 0.17 5.94 13.46
CA LYS A 74 -0.37 7.31 13.40
C LYS A 74 -1.25 7.69 14.60
N TYR A 75 -1.72 6.70 15.37
CA TYR A 75 -2.47 6.89 16.61
C TYR A 75 -1.59 6.85 17.86
N ASP A 76 -0.30 6.55 17.73
CA ASP A 76 0.61 6.38 18.86
C ASP A 76 0.80 7.73 19.58
N PRO A 77 0.75 7.77 20.94
CA PRO A 77 0.97 8.99 21.71
C PRO A 77 2.28 9.71 21.39
N TYR A 78 3.30 8.96 20.92
CA TYR A 78 4.58 9.52 20.50
C TYR A 78 4.44 10.55 19.38
N ILE A 79 3.49 10.39 18.45
CA ILE A 79 3.22 11.34 17.37
C ILE A 79 2.84 12.71 17.93
N SER A 80 1.95 12.72 18.93
CA SER A 80 1.53 13.93 19.64
C SER A 80 2.65 14.50 20.51
N GLN A 81 3.44 13.64 21.16
CA GLN A 81 4.55 14.03 22.02
C GLN A 81 5.64 14.81 21.26
N ILE A 82 5.98 14.38 20.05
CA ILE A 82 6.93 15.10 19.18
C ILE A 82 6.28 16.30 18.46
N GLY A 83 4.97 16.52 18.65
CA GLY A 83 4.24 17.62 18.03
C GLY A 83 4.22 17.57 16.50
N LEU A 84 4.22 16.38 15.91
CA LEU A 84 4.23 16.19 14.46
C LEU A 84 2.86 16.59 13.87
N LYS A 85 2.88 17.50 12.89
CA LYS A 85 1.67 17.92 12.18
C LYS A 85 1.52 17.11 10.89
N ILE A 86 0.72 16.05 10.96
CA ILE A 86 0.33 15.24 9.81
C ILE A 86 -0.86 15.88 9.08
N ARG A 87 -0.85 15.90 7.75
CA ARG A 87 -2.03 16.18 6.93
C ARG A 87 -2.26 15.10 5.89
N PHE A 88 -3.53 14.78 5.67
CA PHE A 88 -3.98 13.84 4.67
C PHE A 88 -4.42 14.61 3.44
N LEU A 89 -3.84 14.26 2.28
CA LEU A 89 -4.11 14.95 1.03
C LEU A 89 -5.41 14.44 0.41
N ASP A 90 -6.26 15.38 0.01
CA ASP A 90 -7.59 15.12 -0.57
C ASP A 90 -7.47 14.38 -1.91
N THR A 91 -8.22 13.29 -2.05
CA THR A 91 -8.22 12.44 -3.25
C THR A 91 -8.81 13.12 -4.49
N THR A 92 -9.46 14.28 -4.33
CA THR A 92 -9.84 15.18 -5.42
C THR A 92 -8.61 15.70 -6.18
N TYR A 93 -7.54 16.07 -5.47
CA TYR A 93 -6.30 16.58 -6.08
C TYR A 93 -5.23 15.49 -6.20
N PHE A 94 -5.19 14.57 -5.23
CA PHE A 94 -4.19 13.51 -5.11
C PHE A 94 -4.87 12.14 -5.14
N GLY A 95 -5.50 11.84 -6.28
CA GLY A 95 -6.29 10.63 -6.41
C GLY A 95 -5.44 9.37 -6.53
N GLY A 96 -6.13 8.23 -6.52
CA GLY A 96 -5.51 6.95 -6.81
C GLY A 96 -6.53 5.97 -7.35
N PHE A 97 -6.13 4.80 -7.85
CA PHE A 97 -7.10 3.79 -8.31
C PHE A 97 -8.08 3.38 -7.20
N CYS A 98 -7.69 3.54 -5.93
CA CYS A 98 -8.55 3.29 -4.77
C CYS A 98 -9.68 4.32 -4.59
N GLU A 99 -9.40 5.58 -4.91
CA GLU A 99 -10.34 6.70 -4.94
C GLU A 99 -9.92 7.63 -6.09
N PRO A 100 -10.36 7.34 -7.33
CA PRO A 100 -9.95 8.14 -8.47
C PRO A 100 -10.52 9.55 -8.34
N SER A 101 -9.69 10.56 -8.60
CA SER A 101 -10.18 11.95 -8.69
C SER A 101 -11.27 12.01 -9.77
N LYS A 102 -12.41 12.63 -9.46
CA LYS A 102 -13.53 12.70 -10.40
C LYS A 102 -13.41 13.86 -11.39
N ASP A 103 -12.53 14.81 -11.13
CA ASP A 103 -12.41 16.03 -11.92
C ASP A 103 -11.00 16.20 -12.51
N PHE A 104 -10.91 16.06 -13.83
CA PHE A 104 -9.67 16.23 -14.60
C PHE A 104 -9.18 17.70 -14.61
N ASN A 105 -10.02 18.66 -14.23
CA ASN A 105 -9.60 20.05 -14.03
C ASN A 105 -8.81 20.23 -12.73
N LEU A 106 -9.09 19.42 -11.70
CA LEU A 106 -8.51 19.57 -10.37
C LEU A 106 -7.34 18.60 -10.11
N VAL A 107 -7.40 17.41 -10.69
CA VAL A 107 -6.41 16.36 -10.43
C VAL A 107 -4.97 16.84 -10.66
N CYS A 108 -4.14 16.73 -9.62
CA CYS A 108 -2.72 17.05 -9.65
C CYS A 108 -1.87 15.79 -9.80
N THR A 109 -2.21 14.75 -9.06
CA THR A 109 -1.53 13.45 -9.14
C THR A 109 -2.55 12.31 -9.11
N MET A 110 -2.19 11.19 -9.74
CA MET A 110 -2.91 9.92 -9.62
C MET A 110 -1.95 8.77 -9.36
N HIS A 111 -2.26 7.92 -8.39
CA HIS A 111 -1.44 6.77 -7.98
C HIS A 111 -2.07 5.43 -8.41
N ALA A 112 -1.22 4.46 -8.77
CA ALA A 112 -1.65 3.07 -8.94
C ALA A 112 -1.68 2.32 -7.59
N ASN A 113 -2.29 2.95 -6.58
CA ASN A 113 -2.53 2.36 -5.26
C ASN A 113 -3.66 1.32 -5.33
N CYS A 114 -3.80 0.48 -4.30
CA CYS A 114 -4.78 -0.62 -4.26
C CYS A 114 -4.71 -1.58 -5.46
N CYS A 115 -3.51 -1.72 -6.04
CA CYS A 115 -3.23 -2.56 -7.17
C CYS A 115 -2.03 -3.47 -6.89
N PHE A 116 -2.18 -4.74 -7.21
CA PHE A 116 -1.13 -5.76 -7.04
C PHE A 116 -0.59 -6.19 -8.40
N GLY A 117 0.70 -6.53 -8.42
CA GLY A 117 1.40 -6.96 -9.64
C GLY A 117 1.90 -5.78 -10.47
N ILE A 118 3.14 -5.88 -10.94
CA ILE A 118 3.75 -4.83 -11.76
C ILE A 118 3.07 -4.71 -13.12
N ASP A 119 2.69 -5.82 -13.74
CA ASP A 119 2.06 -5.81 -15.06
C ASP A 119 0.69 -5.13 -15.05
N SER A 120 -0.14 -5.43 -14.05
CA SER A 120 -1.44 -4.75 -13.85
C SER A 120 -1.25 -3.25 -13.62
N LYS A 121 -0.27 -2.86 -12.79
CA LYS A 121 0.06 -1.45 -12.57
C LYS A 121 0.48 -0.76 -13.86
N VAL A 122 1.39 -1.35 -14.62
CA VAL A 122 1.89 -0.78 -15.88
C VAL A 122 0.77 -0.66 -16.91
N HIS A 123 -0.08 -1.68 -17.05
CA HIS A 123 -1.24 -1.64 -17.94
C HIS A 123 -2.19 -0.48 -17.60
N ASP A 124 -2.67 -0.42 -16.36
CA ASP A 124 -3.61 0.63 -15.95
C ASP A 124 -2.97 2.02 -15.98
N LEU A 125 -1.67 2.15 -15.65
CA LEU A 125 -0.95 3.43 -15.81
C LEU A 125 -0.92 3.91 -17.27
N ARG A 126 -0.81 3.00 -18.26
CA ARG A 126 -0.88 3.36 -19.69
C ARG A 126 -2.27 3.83 -20.09
N VAL A 127 -3.32 3.13 -19.64
CA VAL A 127 -4.72 3.53 -19.89
C VAL A 127 -5.00 4.91 -19.30
N MET A 128 -4.59 5.14 -18.06
CA MET A 128 -4.76 6.43 -17.38
C MET A 128 -3.99 7.57 -18.09
N LEU A 129 -2.79 7.29 -18.58
CA LEU A 129 -2.03 8.26 -19.37
C LEU A 129 -2.71 8.59 -20.70
N GLU A 130 -3.32 7.60 -21.35
CA GLU A 130 -4.12 7.80 -22.56
C GLU A 130 -5.35 8.67 -22.29
N ASP A 131 -6.11 8.39 -21.21
CA ASP A 131 -7.24 9.22 -20.77
C ASP A 131 -6.83 10.68 -20.58
N TRP A 132 -5.71 10.89 -19.90
CA TRP A 132 -5.16 12.22 -19.68
C TRP A 132 -4.80 12.91 -21.00
N ARG A 133 -4.16 12.20 -21.95
CA ARG A 133 -3.80 12.73 -23.27
C ARG A 133 -5.03 13.14 -24.08
N ILE A 134 -6.06 12.30 -24.11
CA ILE A 134 -7.34 12.60 -24.77
C ILE A 134 -7.95 13.85 -24.15
N TYR A 135 -7.99 13.92 -22.81
CA TYR A 135 -8.50 15.08 -22.10
C TYR A 135 -7.75 16.36 -22.45
N ILE A 136 -6.41 16.41 -22.36
CA ILE A 136 -5.66 17.64 -22.67
C ILE A 136 -5.78 18.06 -24.13
N SER A 137 -5.94 17.11 -25.07
CA SER A 137 -6.16 17.41 -26.50
C SER A 137 -7.59 17.84 -26.84
N SER A 138 -8.56 17.67 -25.93
CA SER A 138 -9.96 17.95 -26.21
C SER A 138 -10.26 19.46 -26.14
N PRO A 139 -11.04 20.02 -27.09
CA PRO A 139 -11.52 21.39 -27.01
C PRO A 139 -12.35 21.65 -25.75
N GLN A 140 -12.30 22.88 -25.25
CA GLN A 140 -13.01 23.26 -24.02
C GLN A 140 -14.53 23.08 -24.11
N SER A 141 -15.11 23.27 -25.30
CA SER A 141 -16.52 22.98 -25.57
C SER A 141 -16.88 21.50 -25.35
N LYS A 142 -16.02 20.56 -25.78
CA LYS A 142 -16.24 19.11 -25.54
C LYS A 142 -16.06 18.73 -24.07
N LYS A 143 -15.15 19.40 -23.36
CA LYS A 143 -14.97 19.23 -21.90
C LYS A 143 -16.16 19.73 -21.09
N ALA A 144 -16.84 20.77 -21.57
CA ALA A 144 -18.07 21.28 -20.95
C ALA A 144 -19.28 20.40 -21.25
N LEU A 145 -19.31 19.75 -22.42
CA LEU A 145 -20.41 18.89 -22.86
C LEU A 145 -20.32 17.45 -22.34
N SER A 146 -19.14 16.99 -21.96
CA SER A 146 -18.92 15.64 -21.43
C SER A 146 -18.03 15.70 -20.20
N THR A 147 -18.46 15.05 -19.11
CA THR A 147 -17.62 14.86 -17.94
C THR A 147 -16.62 13.75 -18.25
N PRO A 148 -15.31 14.06 -18.44
CA PRO A 148 -14.31 13.03 -18.66
C PRO A 148 -14.29 12.10 -17.44
N SER A 149 -14.13 10.80 -17.70
CA SER A 149 -14.03 9.78 -16.66
C SER A 149 -12.83 8.89 -16.93
N TRP A 150 -12.22 8.41 -15.86
CA TRP A 150 -11.12 7.46 -15.96
C TRP A 150 -11.65 6.09 -16.39
N ARG A 151 -10.97 5.45 -17.35
CA ARG A 151 -11.21 4.03 -17.69
C ARG A 151 -10.57 3.07 -16.69
N VAL A 152 -9.73 3.58 -15.79
CA VAL A 152 -9.03 2.81 -14.75
C VAL A 152 -9.78 2.81 -13.41
N PRO A 153 -9.55 1.80 -12.56
CA PRO A 153 -8.75 0.60 -12.82
C PRO A 153 -9.45 -0.42 -13.75
N GLN A 154 -8.67 -1.13 -14.58
CA GLN A 154 -9.17 -2.27 -15.39
C GLN A 154 -8.59 -3.59 -14.87
N ASN A 155 -7.27 -3.70 -14.86
CA ASN A 155 -6.56 -4.90 -14.44
C ASN A 155 -6.19 -4.85 -12.95
N CYS A 156 -6.12 -3.66 -12.36
CA CYS A 156 -5.99 -3.50 -10.93
C CYS A 156 -7.29 -3.94 -10.24
N ARG A 157 -7.34 -5.20 -9.85
CA ARG A 157 -8.40 -5.70 -8.96
C ARG A 157 -8.13 -5.16 -7.56
N TYR A 158 -9.06 -4.39 -7.00
CA TYR A 158 -9.07 -4.17 -5.56
C TYR A 158 -9.01 -5.55 -4.91
N SER A 159 -7.97 -5.81 -4.14
CA SER A 159 -7.98 -6.93 -3.22
C SER A 159 -9.06 -6.65 -2.18
N ARG A 160 -10.33 -6.98 -2.49
CA ARG A 160 -11.30 -7.38 -1.47
C ARG A 160 -10.91 -8.76 -0.98
N LYS A 161 -9.73 -8.84 -0.35
CA LYS A 161 -9.06 -10.08 0.04
C LYS A 161 -8.79 -11.00 -1.16
N ILE A 162 -7.64 -11.65 -1.10
CA ILE A 162 -7.46 -12.95 -1.72
C ILE A 162 -8.56 -13.88 -1.16
N ILE A 163 -9.69 -14.03 -1.86
CA ILE A 163 -10.46 -15.28 -1.83
C ILE A 163 -9.80 -16.20 -2.86
N PHE A 164 -8.52 -16.47 -2.67
CA PHE A 164 -7.80 -17.52 -3.40
C PHE A 164 -6.53 -17.93 -2.65
N CYS A 165 -6.65 -18.17 -1.34
CA CYS A 165 -5.64 -18.94 -0.59
C CYS A 165 -6.22 -19.71 0.61
N HIS A 166 -7.47 -20.17 0.53
CA HIS A 166 -8.04 -21.02 1.59
C HIS A 166 -8.76 -22.30 1.11
N LEU A 167 -8.94 -22.52 -0.19
CA LEU A 167 -9.69 -23.68 -0.67
C LEU A 167 -8.85 -24.93 -0.96
N ASN A 168 -7.54 -24.81 -1.20
CA ASN A 168 -6.70 -25.99 -1.44
C ASN A 168 -5.89 -26.47 -0.23
N PHE A 169 -5.65 -25.63 0.79
CA PHE A 169 -5.01 -26.09 2.04
C PHE A 169 -6.02 -26.57 3.11
N CYS A 170 -7.24 -26.02 3.18
CA CYS A 170 -8.23 -26.49 4.17
C CYS A 170 -8.96 -27.78 3.78
N LYS A 171 -8.97 -28.20 2.50
CA LYS A 171 -9.60 -29.47 2.10
C LYS A 171 -8.85 -30.70 2.61
N VAL A 172 -7.53 -30.60 2.77
CA VAL A 172 -6.73 -31.68 3.40
C VAL A 172 -7.01 -31.73 4.91
N TYR A 173 -7.17 -30.59 5.58
CA TYR A 173 -7.33 -30.53 7.04
C TYR A 173 -8.75 -30.89 7.54
N LYS A 174 -9.80 -30.72 6.73
CA LYS A 174 -11.19 -31.03 7.12
C LYS A 174 -11.65 -32.46 6.80
N SER A 175 -10.88 -33.24 6.04
CA SER A 175 -11.26 -34.61 5.67
C SER A 175 -10.81 -35.70 6.66
N GLN A 176 -10.01 -35.38 7.69
CA GLN A 176 -9.52 -36.36 8.66
C GLN A 176 -10.09 -36.22 10.09
N LYS A 177 -11.11 -35.38 10.30
CA LYS A 177 -11.69 -35.14 11.63
C LYS A 177 -13.08 -35.77 11.83
N ARG A 178 -13.28 -37.00 11.34
CA ARG A 178 -14.38 -37.87 11.77
C ARG A 178 -13.85 -39.28 11.98
N ASN A 179 -13.90 -39.69 13.25
CA ASN A 179 -13.54 -41.00 13.78
C ASN A 179 -12.03 -41.28 13.79
N PHE A 180 -11.42 -41.32 14.97
CA PHE A 180 -10.66 -42.47 15.47
C PHE A 180 -10.05 -42.16 16.85
N LYS A 181 -10.03 -43.16 17.73
CA LYS A 181 -9.73 -43.07 19.17
C LYS A 181 -8.36 -42.45 19.48
N ILE A 182 -8.35 -41.52 20.44
CA ILE A 182 -7.18 -40.89 21.06
C ILE A 182 -6.47 -41.94 21.93
N SER A 183 -5.52 -42.68 21.34
CA SER A 183 -4.51 -43.45 22.10
C SER A 183 -3.34 -43.89 21.21
N PHE A 184 -3.52 -43.99 19.89
CA PHE A 184 -2.49 -44.54 19.01
C PHE A 184 -1.49 -43.51 18.43
N ILE A 185 -1.79 -42.21 18.55
CA ILE A 185 -1.04 -41.15 17.84
C ILE A 185 0.24 -40.70 18.60
N LEU A 186 0.33 -40.91 19.92
CA LEU A 186 1.55 -40.56 20.66
C LEU A 186 2.77 -41.42 20.31
N LYS A 187 2.57 -42.62 19.74
CA LYS A 187 3.67 -43.46 19.26
C LYS A 187 4.16 -43.08 17.86
N ILE A 188 3.30 -42.51 16.99
CA ILE A 188 3.70 -42.08 15.64
C ILE A 188 4.47 -40.75 15.69
N PHE A 189 4.11 -39.84 16.60
CA PHE A 189 4.82 -38.56 16.74
C PHE A 189 6.29 -38.72 17.15
N TYR A 190 6.62 -39.73 17.97
CA TYR A 190 8.00 -39.94 18.41
C TYR A 190 8.90 -40.56 17.32
N THR A 191 8.34 -41.35 16.40
CA THR A 191 9.12 -42.01 15.33
C THR A 191 9.20 -41.18 14.05
N PHE A 192 8.20 -40.34 13.74
CA PHE A 192 8.21 -39.49 12.53
C PHE A 192 8.82 -38.10 12.75
N GLY A 193 8.86 -37.58 13.99
CA GLY A 193 9.48 -36.29 14.31
C GLY A 193 11.00 -36.26 14.11
N LEU A 194 11.67 -37.42 14.22
CA LEU A 194 13.12 -37.54 14.02
C LEU A 194 13.53 -37.62 12.54
N LEU A 195 12.61 -37.95 11.62
CA LEU A 195 12.95 -38.14 10.20
C LEU A 195 12.92 -36.83 9.38
N ILE A 196 12.21 -35.79 9.85
CA ILE A 196 12.10 -34.50 9.13
C ILE A 196 13.29 -33.58 9.43
N CYS A 197 13.99 -33.75 10.56
CA CYS A 197 15.17 -32.95 10.89
C CYS A 197 16.45 -33.37 10.13
N SER A 198 16.47 -34.50 9.41
CA SER A 198 17.66 -34.97 8.69
C SER A 198 17.66 -34.70 7.18
N LEU A 199 16.65 -34.02 6.64
CA LEU A 199 16.57 -33.69 5.20
C LEU A 199 16.48 -32.18 4.88
N ALA A 200 16.64 -31.31 5.89
CA ALA A 200 16.75 -29.87 5.69
C ALA A 200 18.18 -29.37 5.96
N SER A 201 19.17 -30.02 5.34
CA SER A 201 20.50 -29.45 5.13
C SER A 201 20.67 -29.20 3.64
N PHE A 202 20.21 -28.04 3.17
CA PHE A 202 20.58 -27.52 1.85
C PHE A 202 20.99 -26.06 1.99
N HIS A 203 22.26 -25.82 1.72
CA HIS A 203 22.98 -24.54 1.76
C HIS A 203 22.28 -23.42 0.97
N PRO A 204 22.34 -22.15 1.44
CA PRO A 204 22.16 -21.00 0.56
C PRO A 204 23.40 -20.81 -0.33
N PRO A 205 23.27 -20.36 -1.60
CA PRO A 205 24.43 -19.99 -2.39
C PRO A 205 25.00 -18.65 -1.89
N GLU A 206 26.31 -18.63 -1.64
CA GLU A 206 27.11 -17.42 -1.41
C GLU A 206 26.96 -16.46 -2.60
N ARG A 207 26.50 -15.24 -2.33
CA ARG A 207 26.64 -14.13 -3.29
C ARG A 207 27.93 -13.39 -2.98
N ASN A 208 28.93 -13.62 -3.83
CA ASN A 208 30.16 -12.85 -3.89
C ASN A 208 29.85 -11.36 -4.04
N VAL A 209 30.24 -10.59 -3.02
CA VAL A 209 30.42 -9.15 -3.10
C VAL A 209 31.68 -8.91 -3.92
N LYS A 210 31.54 -8.34 -5.13
CA LYS A 210 32.65 -7.66 -5.78
C LYS A 210 32.56 -6.19 -5.44
N GLU A 211 33.52 -5.73 -4.65
CA GLU A 211 33.92 -4.35 -4.56
C GLU A 211 34.20 -3.81 -5.97
N SER A 212 33.63 -2.66 -6.29
CA SER A 212 34.15 -1.80 -7.35
C SER A 212 34.40 -0.43 -6.73
N ASN A 213 35.67 -0.20 -6.40
CA ASN A 213 36.26 1.12 -6.30
C ASN A 213 36.16 1.80 -7.68
N ILE A 214 35.56 2.99 -7.72
CA ILE A 214 35.97 4.24 -8.41
C ILE A 214 35.03 5.34 -7.91
#